data_AF-A0A3R9Y9X2-F1
#
_entry.id   AF-A0A3R9Y9X2-F1
#
_cell.length_a   1.000
_cell.length_b   1.000
_cell.length_c   1.000
_cell.angle_alpha   90.00
_cell.angle_beta   90.00
_cell.angle_gamma   90.00
#
_symmetry.space_group_name_H-M   'P 1'
#
loop_
_entity.id
_entity.type
_entity.pdbx_description
1 polymer ?
#
loop_
_entity_poly.entity_id
_entity_poly.type
_entity_poly.pdbx_seq_one_letter_code
_entity_poly.pdbx_strand_id
1 'polypeptide(L)'
;MPDVSKAAMPIEEDDFFTVPAGNDNPAERLHFAEAIRMAEAIVFASAEPVTERALAARLPDGIDVPAVMAAMQRQYERRGVNLVRVADAWAFRTAGDLAFLMSRDAPQQKKLSRAALEVLAIIAYHQPVTRAEIEEVRGVETSKGTLDTLLESGWVRMRGRRRTPGRPVTYGTTMAFLDHFGLSELRDLPGMDELKGAGLLSSRMPSNFSMPLPPADPEDLSDDEDPLTDIDLEELGLLTPRGGDG
;
A
#
# COMPACT_ATOMS: atom_id res chain seq x y z
N MET A 1 6.32 -6.24 64.92
CA MET A 1 5.40 -6.49 63.78
C MET A 1 4.70 -5.18 63.47
N PRO A 2 4.91 -4.56 62.30
CA PRO A 2 4.15 -3.38 61.91
C PRO A 2 2.93 -3.78 61.07
N ASP A 3 1.88 -3.03 61.35
CA ASP A 3 0.50 -3.04 60.86
C ASP A 3 0.38 -2.94 59.32
N VAL A 4 -0.40 -3.85 58.72
CA VAL A 4 -0.73 -3.85 57.28
C VAL A 4 -2.11 -3.21 57.10
N SER A 5 -2.18 -1.91 57.38
CA SER A 5 -3.37 -1.10 57.09
C SER A 5 -3.33 -0.62 55.63
N LYS A 6 -3.89 -1.49 54.77
CA LYS A 6 -4.64 -1.22 53.53
C LYS A 6 -4.64 0.25 53.05
N ALA A 7 -3.70 0.61 52.18
CA ALA A 7 -3.81 1.75 51.28
C ALA A 7 -4.32 1.22 49.92
N ALA A 8 -5.63 1.25 49.72
CA ALA A 8 -6.20 1.09 48.38
C ALA A 8 -5.99 2.42 47.65
N MET A 9 -5.03 2.46 46.72
CA MET A 9 -4.94 3.55 45.75
C MET A 9 -6.16 3.45 44.82
N PRO A 10 -6.88 4.54 44.55
CA PRO A 10 -7.93 4.53 43.55
C PRO A 10 -7.27 4.31 42.19
N ILE A 11 -7.77 3.31 41.46
CA ILE A 11 -7.48 3.18 40.04
C ILE A 11 -8.29 4.32 39.39
N GLU A 12 -7.59 5.36 38.94
CA GLU A 12 -8.19 6.39 38.08
C GLU A 12 -8.63 5.70 36.78
N GLU A 13 -9.93 5.79 36.48
CA GLU A 13 -10.55 5.32 35.25
C GLU A 13 -10.10 6.22 34.08
N ASP A 14 -8.84 6.15 33.68
CA ASP A 14 -8.32 6.89 32.53
C ASP A 14 -8.69 6.18 31.21
N ASP A 15 -9.79 6.64 30.61
CA ASP A 15 -9.85 7.09 29.20
C ASP A 15 -9.37 6.16 28.07
N PHE A 16 -9.63 4.85 28.17
CA PHE A 16 -9.47 3.93 27.02
C PHE A 16 -10.51 4.11 25.89
N PHE A 17 -11.47 5.03 26.04
CA PHE A 17 -12.56 5.28 25.10
C PHE A 17 -12.82 6.78 24.89
N THR A 18 -11.84 7.53 24.39
CA THR A 18 -12.14 8.89 23.90
C THR A 18 -12.83 8.80 22.54
N VAL A 19 -14.16 8.74 22.57
CA VAL A 19 -15.06 8.86 21.41
C VAL A 19 -15.26 10.36 21.10
N PRO A 20 -15.35 10.80 19.83
CA PRO A 20 -15.60 12.19 19.51
C PRO A 20 -16.86 12.68 20.21
N ALA A 21 -16.81 13.89 20.79
CA ALA A 21 -17.93 14.50 21.48
C ALA A 21 -19.09 14.76 20.50
N GLY A 22 -20.02 13.82 20.45
CA GLY A 22 -21.22 13.87 19.62
C GLY A 22 -22.07 12.64 19.87
N ASN A 23 -23.10 12.81 20.70
CA ASN A 23 -24.18 11.86 21.08
C ASN A 23 -23.89 10.92 22.29
N ASP A 24 -24.29 11.36 23.49
CA ASP A 24 -24.26 10.63 24.77
C ASP A 24 -25.31 9.49 24.84
N ASN A 25 -25.46 8.67 23.80
CA ASN A 25 -26.34 7.51 23.82
C ASN A 25 -25.55 6.24 24.21
N PRO A 26 -25.79 5.62 25.39
CA PRO A 26 -25.09 4.41 25.82
C PRO A 26 -25.32 3.22 24.88
N ALA A 27 -26.48 3.13 24.21
CA ALA A 27 -26.75 2.08 23.25
C ALA A 27 -25.89 2.23 21.98
N GLU A 28 -25.75 3.46 21.47
CA GLU A 28 -24.90 3.75 20.30
C GLU A 28 -23.42 3.42 20.59
N ARG A 29 -22.94 3.72 21.79
CA ARG A 29 -21.58 3.34 22.22
C ARG A 29 -21.38 1.82 22.22
N LEU A 30 -22.36 1.05 22.70
CA LEU A 30 -22.29 -0.42 22.69
C LEU A 30 -22.28 -0.96 21.25
N HIS A 31 -23.16 -0.46 20.39
CA HIS A 31 -23.20 -0.84 18.98
C HIS A 31 -21.90 -0.51 18.25
N PHE A 32 -21.31 0.65 18.52
CA PHE A 32 -20.02 1.04 17.93
C PHE A 32 -18.87 0.14 18.42
N ALA A 33 -18.84 -0.17 19.72
CA ALA A 33 -17.84 -1.09 20.28
C ALA A 33 -17.99 -2.52 19.71
N GLU A 34 -19.23 -2.99 19.50
CA GLU A 34 -19.48 -4.26 18.83
C GLU A 34 -19.01 -4.25 17.37
N ALA A 35 -19.26 -3.16 16.65
CA ALA A 35 -18.78 -2.99 15.27
C ALA A 35 -17.25 -3.03 15.19
N ILE A 36 -16.53 -2.41 16.14
CA ILE A 36 -15.07 -2.52 16.23
C ILE A 36 -14.64 -3.97 16.38
N ARG A 37 -15.24 -4.73 17.31
CA ARG A 37 -14.88 -6.15 17.49
C ARG A 37 -15.16 -7.00 16.25
N MET A 38 -16.25 -6.73 15.55
CA MET A 38 -16.59 -7.43 14.30
C MET A 38 -15.57 -7.11 13.20
N ALA A 39 -15.23 -5.83 13.02
CA ALA A 39 -14.22 -5.39 12.05
C ALA A 39 -12.84 -5.98 12.37
N GLU A 40 -12.43 -5.97 13.65
CA GLU A 40 -11.20 -6.58 14.13
C GLU A 40 -11.12 -8.05 13.74
N ALA A 41 -12.18 -8.83 14.00
CA ALA A 41 -12.23 -10.25 13.67
C ALA A 41 -12.12 -10.49 12.15
N ILE A 42 -12.77 -9.66 11.33
CA ILE A 42 -12.70 -9.76 9.87
C ILE A 42 -11.29 -9.48 9.36
N VAL A 43 -10.66 -8.39 9.81
CA VAL A 43 -9.32 -8.00 9.37
C VAL A 43 -8.28 -9.00 9.87
N PHE A 44 -8.39 -9.45 11.11
CA PHE A 44 -7.48 -10.45 11.69
C PHE A 44 -7.51 -11.80 10.97
N ALA A 45 -8.70 -12.25 10.55
CA ALA A 45 -8.86 -13.52 9.85
C ALA A 45 -8.45 -13.46 8.36
N SER A 46 -8.23 -12.27 7.81
CA SER A 46 -7.93 -12.09 6.39
C SER A 46 -6.43 -12.16 6.12
N ALA A 47 -6.04 -12.95 5.12
CA ALA A 47 -4.65 -13.05 4.67
C ALA A 47 -4.22 -11.83 3.83
N GLU A 48 -5.17 -11.20 3.15
CA GLU A 48 -4.97 -10.02 2.30
C GLU A 48 -5.62 -8.77 2.95
N PRO A 49 -5.14 -7.55 2.63
CA PRO A 49 -5.79 -6.31 3.07
C PRO A 49 -7.29 -6.28 2.72
N VAL A 50 -8.12 -5.81 3.65
CA VAL A 50 -9.59 -5.81 3.51
C VAL A 50 -10.08 -4.40 3.19
N THR A 51 -10.74 -4.22 2.05
CA THR A 51 -11.29 -2.91 1.64
C THR A 51 -12.44 -2.47 2.54
N GLU A 52 -12.64 -1.16 2.68
CA GLU A 52 -13.78 -0.60 3.40
C GLU A 52 -15.12 -1.08 2.84
N ARG A 53 -15.20 -1.26 1.52
CA ARG A 53 -16.38 -1.83 0.84
C ARG A 53 -16.65 -3.28 1.28
N ALA A 54 -15.61 -4.09 1.42
CA ALA A 54 -15.74 -5.47 1.87
C ALA A 54 -16.14 -5.56 3.35
N LEU A 55 -15.66 -4.63 4.18
CA LEU A 55 -16.08 -4.49 5.58
C LEU A 55 -17.57 -4.08 5.66
N ALA A 56 -17.99 -3.06 4.91
CA ALA A 56 -19.37 -2.60 4.87
C ALA A 56 -20.36 -3.71 4.45
N ALA A 57 -19.94 -4.62 3.57
CA ALA A 57 -20.76 -5.75 3.14
C ALA A 57 -20.91 -6.87 4.20
N ARG A 58 -20.07 -6.88 5.23
CA ARG A 58 -20.05 -7.92 6.28
C ARG A 58 -20.50 -7.40 7.65
N LEU A 59 -20.39 -6.09 7.88
CA LEU A 59 -20.86 -5.43 9.09
C LEU A 59 -22.38 -5.15 9.01
N PRO A 60 -23.05 -4.94 10.15
CA PRO A 60 -24.44 -4.52 10.17
C PRO A 60 -24.68 -3.21 9.41
N ASP A 61 -25.87 -3.04 8.85
CA ASP A 61 -26.25 -1.81 8.14
C ASP A 61 -26.20 -0.58 9.08
N GLY A 62 -25.86 0.57 8.51
CA GLY A 62 -25.80 1.85 9.24
C GLY A 62 -24.52 2.08 10.06
N ILE A 63 -23.56 1.16 10.00
CA ILE A 63 -22.24 1.36 10.58
C ILE A 63 -21.38 2.30 9.72
N ASP A 64 -20.82 3.33 10.36
CA ASP A 64 -19.79 4.18 9.78
C ASP A 64 -18.44 3.44 9.82
N VAL A 65 -18.12 2.73 8.72
CA VAL A 65 -16.89 1.95 8.58
C VAL A 65 -15.63 2.83 8.74
N PRO A 66 -15.51 3.99 8.08
CA PRO A 66 -14.38 4.90 8.32
C PRO A 66 -14.18 5.25 9.80
N ALA A 67 -15.25 5.57 10.53
CA ALA A 67 -15.14 5.90 11.95
C ALA A 67 -14.71 4.70 12.80
N VAL A 68 -15.26 3.51 12.53
CA VAL A 68 -14.90 2.25 13.21
C VAL A 68 -13.42 1.93 12.98
N MET A 69 -12.94 2.02 11.74
CA MET A 69 -11.55 1.70 11.40
C MET A 69 -10.57 2.70 12.01
N ALA A 70 -10.90 3.99 12.01
CA ALA A 70 -10.09 5.02 12.66
C ALA A 70 -10.01 4.82 14.19
N ALA A 71 -11.11 4.42 14.83
CA ALA A 71 -11.12 4.10 16.25
C ALA A 71 -10.28 2.85 16.55
N MET A 72 -10.43 1.79 15.76
CA MET A 72 -9.63 0.56 15.90
C MET A 72 -8.13 0.83 15.69
N GLN A 73 -7.76 1.67 14.71
CA GLN A 73 -6.38 2.06 14.47
C GLN A 73 -5.74 2.69 15.71
N ARG A 74 -6.43 3.62 16.37
CA ARG A 74 -5.97 4.25 17.62
C ARG A 74 -5.78 3.23 18.75
N GLN A 75 -6.67 2.24 18.87
CA GLN A 75 -6.56 1.19 19.89
C GLN A 75 -5.32 0.30 19.73
N TYR A 76 -4.83 0.17 18.49
CA TYR A 76 -3.70 -0.69 18.13
C TYR A 76 -2.38 0.06 17.94
N GLU A 77 -2.35 1.39 18.01
CA GLU A 77 -1.16 2.21 17.74
C GLU A 77 0.04 1.85 18.63
N ARG A 78 -0.20 1.52 19.91
CA ARG A 78 0.86 1.19 20.89
C ARG A 78 1.01 -0.32 21.17
N ARG A 79 0.39 -1.16 20.35
CA ARG A 79 0.43 -2.62 20.51
C ARG A 79 1.53 -3.23 19.63
N GLY A 80 1.89 -4.49 19.90
CA GLY A 80 2.88 -5.22 19.10
C GLY A 80 2.40 -5.63 17.70
N VAL A 81 1.11 -5.45 17.44
CA VAL A 81 0.51 -5.47 16.10
C VAL A 81 -0.20 -4.15 15.90
N ASN A 82 -0.08 -3.55 14.72
CA ASN A 82 -0.75 -2.30 14.37
C ASN A 82 -1.71 -2.55 13.23
N LEU A 83 -2.83 -1.83 13.24
CA LEU A 83 -3.73 -1.74 12.11
C LEU A 83 -3.20 -0.67 11.15
N VAL A 84 -2.89 -1.06 9.92
CA VAL A 84 -2.38 -0.16 8.89
C VAL A 84 -3.36 -0.08 7.72
N ARG A 85 -3.34 1.08 7.05
CA ARG A 85 -4.10 1.33 5.83
C ARG A 85 -3.17 1.20 4.62
N VAL A 86 -3.59 0.41 3.63
CA VAL A 86 -2.92 0.18 2.36
C VAL A 86 -3.93 0.51 1.26
N ALA A 87 -3.77 1.65 0.58
CA ALA A 87 -4.79 2.32 -0.24
C ALA A 87 -6.16 2.43 0.44
N ASP A 88 -7.19 1.78 -0.09
CA ASP A 88 -8.55 1.75 0.44
C ASP A 88 -8.82 0.54 1.36
N ALA A 89 -7.76 -0.20 1.70
CA ALA A 89 -7.82 -1.43 2.47
C ALA A 89 -7.08 -1.37 3.80
N TRP A 90 -7.42 -2.29 4.69
CA TRP A 90 -6.94 -2.36 6.07
C TRP A 90 -6.36 -3.73 6.38
N ALA A 91 -5.24 -3.77 7.09
CA ALA A 91 -4.60 -5.02 7.48
C ALA A 91 -3.86 -4.90 8.82
N PHE A 92 -3.73 -6.02 9.54
CA PHE A 92 -2.83 -6.08 10.69
C PHE A 92 -1.40 -6.37 10.24
N ARG A 93 -0.44 -5.65 10.82
CA ARG A 93 1.00 -5.85 10.63
C ARG A 93 1.69 -5.86 11.99
N THR A 94 2.86 -6.49 12.08
CA THR A 94 3.69 -6.39 13.29
C THR A 94 4.19 -4.96 13.46
N ALA A 95 4.29 -4.50 14.69
CA ALA A 95 4.80 -3.18 14.99
C ALA A 95 6.25 -3.02 14.50
N GLY A 96 6.54 -1.87 13.87
CA GLY A 96 7.82 -1.63 13.20
C GLY A 96 9.03 -1.64 14.15
N ASP A 97 8.82 -1.21 15.40
CA ASP A 97 9.82 -1.25 16.48
C ASP A 97 10.16 -2.68 16.93
N LEU A 98 9.31 -3.67 16.61
CA LEU A 98 9.50 -5.09 16.91
C LEU A 98 10.02 -5.90 15.70
N ALA A 99 10.29 -5.26 14.56
CA ALA A 99 10.70 -5.94 13.32
C ALA A 99 11.96 -6.81 13.48
N PHE A 100 12.87 -6.42 14.39
CA PHE A 100 14.10 -7.17 14.68
C PHE A 100 13.86 -8.60 15.19
N LEU A 101 12.68 -8.88 15.76
CA LEU A 101 12.32 -10.21 16.26
C LEU A 101 11.96 -11.17 15.12
N MET A 102 11.53 -10.66 13.96
CA MET A 102 11.02 -11.46 12.84
C MET A 102 12.13 -11.91 11.86
N SER A 103 13.35 -11.37 11.98
CA SER A 103 14.41 -11.60 10.99
C SER A 103 15.02 -13.00 11.00
N ARG A 104 14.73 -13.83 12.03
CA ARG A 104 15.33 -15.16 12.19
C ARG A 104 14.69 -16.24 11.33
N ASP A 105 13.40 -16.10 11.02
CA ASP A 105 12.60 -17.13 10.33
C ASP A 105 12.08 -16.65 8.97
N ALA A 106 12.53 -15.49 8.49
CA ALA A 106 12.12 -14.99 7.18
C ALA A 106 12.67 -15.90 6.07
N PRO A 107 11.81 -16.51 5.23
CA PRO A 107 12.28 -17.20 4.04
C PRO A 107 13.09 -16.19 3.22
N GLN A 108 14.27 -16.61 2.76
CA GLN A 108 15.18 -15.76 2.01
C GLN A 108 14.55 -15.42 0.65
N GLN A 109 13.69 -14.40 0.62
CA GLN A 109 13.15 -13.85 -0.61
C GLN A 109 14.33 -13.42 -1.46
N LYS A 110 14.35 -13.85 -2.74
CA LYS A 110 15.36 -13.41 -3.70
C LYS A 110 15.33 -11.89 -3.74
N LYS A 111 16.33 -11.25 -3.15
CA LYS A 111 16.45 -9.79 -3.16
C LYS A 111 16.53 -9.33 -4.61
N LEU A 112 15.75 -8.31 -4.96
CA LEU A 112 15.89 -7.63 -6.24
C LEU A 112 17.34 -7.16 -6.41
N SER A 113 17.86 -7.28 -7.63
CA SER A 113 19.17 -6.72 -7.97
C SER A 113 19.13 -5.20 -7.82
N ARG A 114 20.30 -4.56 -7.65
CA ARG A 114 20.39 -3.10 -7.62
C ARG A 114 19.77 -2.44 -8.86
N ALA A 115 20.00 -3.02 -10.03
CA ALA A 115 19.42 -2.53 -11.28
C ALA A 115 17.88 -2.65 -11.30
N ALA A 116 17.32 -3.72 -10.73
CA ALA A 116 15.87 -3.89 -10.63
C ALA A 116 15.25 -2.90 -9.63
N LEU A 117 15.92 -2.62 -8.51
CA LEU A 117 15.50 -1.58 -7.57
C LEU A 117 15.52 -0.18 -8.20
N GLU A 118 16.55 0.14 -9.00
CA GLU A 118 16.61 1.41 -9.74
C GLU A 118 15.44 1.55 -10.72
N VAL A 119 15.14 0.51 -11.50
CA VAL A 119 14.00 0.52 -12.43
C VAL A 119 12.67 0.63 -11.67
N LEU A 120 12.50 -0.12 -10.58
CA LEU A 120 11.30 -0.06 -9.74
C LEU A 120 11.08 1.36 -9.19
N ALA A 121 12.14 2.01 -8.70
CA ALA A 121 12.06 3.39 -8.23
C ALA A 121 11.63 4.35 -9.35
N ILE A 122 12.21 4.23 -10.55
CA ILE A 122 11.82 5.07 -11.68
C ILE A 122 10.33 4.87 -12.01
N ILE A 123 9.84 3.63 -12.03
CA ILE A 123 8.41 3.36 -12.26
C ILE A 123 7.55 3.99 -11.15
N ALA A 124 7.91 3.81 -9.88
CA ALA A 124 7.13 4.34 -8.76
C ALA A 124 6.99 5.88 -8.80
N TYR A 125 8.07 6.60 -9.13
CA TYR A 125 8.10 8.06 -9.17
C TYR A 125 7.69 8.69 -10.52
N HIS A 126 7.69 7.94 -11.62
CA HIS A 126 7.40 8.46 -12.97
C HIS A 126 6.23 7.78 -13.69
N GLN A 127 5.51 6.87 -13.03
CA GLN A 127 4.33 6.29 -13.65
C GLN A 127 3.30 7.37 -14.02
N PRO A 128 2.63 7.23 -15.18
CA PRO A 128 2.79 6.14 -16.16
C PRO A 128 4.04 6.33 -17.05
N VAL A 129 4.94 5.33 -17.07
CA VAL A 129 6.24 5.43 -17.76
C VAL A 129 6.42 4.32 -18.80
N THR A 130 7.04 4.63 -19.93
CA THR A 130 7.39 3.66 -20.98
C THR A 130 8.80 3.11 -20.77
N ARG A 131 9.10 1.99 -21.41
CA ARG A 131 10.46 1.42 -21.40
C ARG A 131 11.52 2.41 -21.87
N ALA A 132 11.25 3.17 -22.93
CA ALA A 132 12.18 4.15 -23.48
C ALA A 132 12.50 5.27 -22.48
N GLU A 133 11.49 5.77 -21.78
CA GLU A 133 11.67 6.80 -20.74
C GLU A 133 12.42 6.27 -19.52
N ILE A 134 12.19 5.00 -19.13
CA ILE A 134 13.00 4.36 -18.08
C ILE A 134 14.48 4.35 -18.48
N GLU A 135 14.78 3.94 -19.72
CA GLU A 135 16.15 3.89 -20.24
C GLU A 135 16.78 5.30 -20.35
N GLU A 136 16.00 6.29 -20.75
CA GLU A 136 16.42 7.70 -20.79
C GLU A 136 16.80 8.22 -19.40
N VAL A 137 15.95 7.99 -18.39
CA VAL A 137 16.23 8.40 -17.01
C VAL A 137 17.45 7.67 -16.43
N ARG A 138 17.64 6.38 -16.75
CA ARG A 138 18.81 5.60 -16.32
C ARG A 138 20.10 5.96 -17.07
N GLY A 139 19.98 6.51 -18.28
CA GLY A 139 21.10 6.74 -19.19
C GLY A 139 21.75 5.47 -19.74
N VAL A 140 21.11 4.30 -19.54
CA VAL A 140 21.56 3.00 -20.04
C VAL A 140 20.37 2.12 -20.39
N GLU A 141 20.55 1.22 -21.36
CA GLU A 141 19.52 0.24 -21.72
C GLU A 141 19.14 -0.64 -20.52
N THR A 142 17.86 -0.99 -20.46
CA THR A 142 17.32 -1.84 -19.41
C THR A 142 17.28 -3.27 -19.92
N SER A 143 17.93 -4.22 -19.24
CA SER A 143 17.88 -5.61 -19.71
C SER A 143 16.43 -6.11 -19.75
N LYS A 144 16.06 -6.87 -20.79
CA LYS A 144 14.69 -7.38 -20.96
C LYS A 144 14.18 -8.08 -19.69
N GLY A 145 15.02 -8.92 -19.09
CA GLY A 145 14.68 -9.66 -17.87
C GLY A 145 14.46 -8.81 -16.61
N THR A 146 14.87 -7.53 -16.58
CA THR A 146 14.61 -6.68 -15.40
C THR A 146 13.15 -6.32 -15.27
N LEU A 147 12.50 -5.89 -16.37
CA LEU A 147 11.07 -5.60 -16.36
C LEU A 147 10.26 -6.89 -16.15
N ASP A 148 10.66 -7.99 -16.78
CA ASP A 148 10.02 -9.30 -16.59
C ASP A 148 10.05 -9.72 -15.12
N THR A 149 11.20 -9.58 -14.44
CA THR A 149 11.32 -9.87 -13.00
C THR A 149 10.39 -9.00 -12.14
N LEU A 150 10.25 -7.72 -12.48
CA LEU A 150 9.37 -6.80 -11.74
C LEU A 150 7.89 -7.11 -11.99
N LEU A 151 7.52 -7.54 -13.21
CA LEU A 151 6.17 -8.01 -13.52
C LEU A 151 5.87 -9.32 -12.77
N GLU A 152 6.81 -10.28 -12.76
CA GLU A 152 6.69 -11.55 -12.02
C GLU A 152 6.56 -11.34 -10.51
N SER A 153 7.19 -10.29 -9.96
CA SER A 153 7.05 -9.95 -8.54
C SER A 153 5.64 -9.48 -8.15
N GLY A 154 4.82 -9.09 -9.13
CA GLY A 154 3.50 -8.51 -8.91
C GLY A 154 3.51 -7.07 -8.41
N TRP A 155 4.68 -6.44 -8.17
CA TRP A 155 4.78 -5.03 -7.74
C TRP A 155 4.61 -4.03 -8.87
N VAL A 156 4.88 -4.45 -10.10
CA VAL A 156 4.73 -3.67 -11.32
C VAL A 156 3.75 -4.38 -12.24
N ARG A 157 2.98 -3.60 -12.99
CA ARG A 157 2.07 -4.09 -14.04
C ARG A 157 2.23 -3.28 -15.31
N MET A 158 1.80 -3.87 -16.42
CA MET A 158 1.47 -3.10 -17.62
C MET A 158 0.14 -2.39 -17.38
N ARG A 159 0.07 -1.12 -17.76
CA ARG A 159 -1.02 -0.23 -17.35
C ARG A 159 -1.91 0.17 -18.52
N GLY A 160 -1.30 0.68 -19.58
CA GLY A 160 -2.00 1.12 -20.78
C GLY A 160 -1.04 1.30 -21.95
N ARG A 161 -1.50 2.04 -22.96
CA ARG A 161 -0.65 2.55 -24.04
C ARG A 161 -0.71 4.07 -24.11
N ARG A 162 0.46 4.68 -24.29
CA ARG A 162 0.58 6.14 -24.43
C ARG A 162 -0.06 6.62 -25.74
N ARG A 163 -0.75 7.77 -25.71
CA ARG A 163 -1.31 8.47 -26.89
C ARG A 163 -0.24 9.23 -27.70
N THR A 164 0.86 8.56 -28.02
CA THR A 164 1.98 9.08 -28.82
C THR A 164 2.25 8.19 -30.03
N PRO A 165 2.98 8.66 -31.06
CA PRO A 165 3.37 7.84 -32.19
C PRO A 165 4.05 6.53 -31.74
N GLY A 166 3.60 5.40 -32.28
CA GLY A 166 4.06 4.05 -31.89
C GLY A 166 3.29 3.43 -30.73
N ARG A 167 2.48 4.20 -29.99
CA ARG A 167 1.62 3.74 -28.87
C ARG A 167 2.33 2.75 -27.93
N PRO A 168 3.48 3.14 -27.35
CA PRO A 168 4.23 2.26 -26.46
C PRO A 168 3.44 1.92 -25.20
N VAL A 169 3.69 0.71 -24.67
CA VAL A 169 3.13 0.26 -23.40
C VAL A 169 3.69 1.08 -22.24
N THR A 170 2.81 1.45 -21.30
CA THR A 170 3.14 2.11 -20.05
C THR A 170 3.15 1.11 -18.89
N TYR A 171 4.02 1.37 -17.91
CA TYR A 171 4.17 0.61 -16.69
C TYR A 171 3.76 1.46 -15.49
N GLY A 172 3.24 0.79 -14.47
CA GLY A 172 2.89 1.38 -13.18
C GLY A 172 3.04 0.38 -12.05
N THR A 173 2.99 0.86 -10.81
CA THR A 173 2.99 0.01 -9.61
C THR A 173 1.62 -0.61 -9.38
N THR A 174 1.52 -1.53 -8.43
CA THR A 174 0.27 -2.21 -8.05
C THR A 174 -0.06 -1.97 -6.58
N MET A 175 -1.23 -2.44 -6.15
CA MET A 175 -1.58 -2.53 -4.73
C MET A 175 -0.60 -3.39 -3.93
N ALA A 176 -0.04 -4.44 -4.52
CA ALA A 176 0.96 -5.29 -3.86
C ALA A 176 2.28 -4.54 -3.60
N PHE A 177 2.62 -3.54 -4.43
CA PHE A 177 3.73 -2.63 -4.14
C PHE A 177 3.44 -1.80 -2.90
N LEU A 178 2.27 -1.14 -2.82
CA LEU A 178 1.92 -0.34 -1.64
C LEU A 178 1.91 -1.19 -0.36
N ASP A 179 1.36 -2.40 -0.43
CA ASP A 179 1.37 -3.34 0.71
C ASP A 179 2.79 -3.73 1.12
N HIS A 180 3.65 -4.08 0.15
CA HIS A 180 5.02 -4.49 0.43
C HIS A 180 5.84 -3.37 1.09
N PHE A 181 5.64 -2.12 0.66
CA PHE A 181 6.35 -0.96 1.20
C PHE A 181 5.61 -0.28 2.37
N GLY A 182 4.43 -0.79 2.75
CA GLY A 182 3.64 -0.26 3.87
C GLY A 182 3.12 1.16 3.64
N LEU A 183 2.80 1.52 2.39
CA LEU A 183 2.34 2.84 1.98
C LEU A 183 0.81 2.87 1.92
N SER A 184 0.19 3.98 2.34
CA SER A 184 -1.25 4.16 2.14
C SER A 184 -1.53 4.63 0.72
N GLU A 185 -0.78 5.58 0.19
CA GLU A 185 -0.88 6.01 -1.21
C GLU A 185 0.50 6.22 -1.84
N LEU A 186 0.56 6.34 -3.16
CA LEU A 186 1.84 6.60 -3.85
C LEU A 186 2.48 7.94 -3.46
N ARG A 187 1.69 8.89 -2.96
CA ARG A 187 2.19 10.19 -2.49
C ARG A 187 2.93 10.09 -1.16
N ASP A 188 2.77 8.99 -0.43
CA ASP A 188 3.54 8.70 0.78
C ASP A 188 4.98 8.26 0.48
N LEU A 189 5.34 8.10 -0.80
CA LEU A 189 6.72 7.84 -1.19
C LEU A 189 7.62 9.01 -0.75
N PRO A 190 8.78 8.72 -0.12
CA PRO A 190 9.63 9.76 0.44
C PRO A 190 10.09 10.73 -0.66
N GLY A 191 9.94 12.02 -0.40
CA GLY A 191 10.35 13.06 -1.34
C GLY A 191 11.87 13.06 -1.57
N MET A 192 12.32 13.72 -2.65
CA MET A 192 13.76 13.88 -2.95
C MET A 192 14.56 14.47 -1.77
N ASP A 193 13.96 15.37 -0.99
CA ASP A 193 14.62 16.03 0.13
C ASP A 193 14.77 15.10 1.35
N GLU A 194 13.82 14.18 1.55
CA GLU A 194 13.90 13.15 2.60
C GLU A 194 14.92 12.08 2.23
N LEU A 195 14.96 11.66 0.96
CA LEU A 195 15.95 10.71 0.45
C LEU A 195 17.39 11.28 0.46
N LYS A 196 17.55 12.59 0.21
CA LYS A 196 18.84 13.29 0.38
C LYS A 196 19.22 13.42 1.86
N GLY A 197 18.26 13.78 2.72
CA GLY A 197 18.45 13.88 4.17
C GLY A 197 18.80 12.55 4.83
N ALA A 198 18.28 11.44 4.31
CA ALA A 198 18.59 10.08 4.76
C ALA A 198 19.91 9.53 4.18
N GLY A 199 20.62 10.29 3.33
CA GLY A 199 21.88 9.86 2.71
C GLY A 199 21.73 8.74 1.67
N LEU A 200 20.52 8.50 1.17
CA LEU A 200 20.19 7.41 0.24
C LEU A 200 20.36 7.80 -1.24
N LEU A 201 20.48 9.09 -1.56
CA LEU A 201 20.70 9.60 -2.91
C LEU A 201 22.16 10.00 -3.15
N SER A 202 22.83 9.33 -4.10
CA SER A 202 24.12 9.79 -4.63
C SER A 202 23.91 10.81 -5.75
N SER A 203 24.68 11.90 -5.71
CA SER A 203 24.58 13.16 -6.48
C SER A 203 24.72 13.09 -8.01
N ARG A 204 23.91 12.28 -8.70
CA ARG A 204 23.76 12.32 -10.16
C ARG A 204 22.29 12.15 -10.56
N MET A 205 21.51 13.20 -10.37
CA MET A 205 20.24 13.36 -11.09
C MET A 205 20.35 14.62 -11.94
N PRO A 206 19.93 14.59 -13.21
CA PRO A 206 19.94 15.77 -14.09
C PRO A 206 19.19 16.95 -13.49
N SER A 207 19.66 18.17 -13.74
CA SER A 207 19.10 19.42 -13.20
C SER A 207 17.71 19.79 -13.76
N ASN A 208 17.22 19.06 -14.76
CA ASN A 208 15.88 19.15 -15.34
C ASN A 208 14.91 18.07 -14.81
N PHE A 209 15.27 17.39 -13.72
CA PHE A 209 14.44 16.36 -13.12
C PHE A 209 13.25 16.96 -12.36
N SER A 210 12.10 17.02 -13.02
CA SER A 210 10.80 17.32 -12.41
C SER A 210 10.09 15.99 -12.14
N MET A 211 9.91 15.59 -10.88
CA MET A 211 9.04 14.47 -10.54
C MET A 211 7.58 14.91 -10.72
N PRO A 212 6.81 14.29 -11.62
CA PRO A 212 5.36 14.44 -11.62
C PRO A 212 4.83 13.91 -10.27
N LEU A 213 3.75 14.50 -9.76
CA LEU A 213 3.03 13.91 -8.62
C LEU A 213 2.38 12.60 -9.10
N PRO A 214 2.71 11.44 -8.53
CA PRO A 214 2.03 10.20 -8.89
C PRO A 214 0.53 10.29 -8.55
N PRO A 215 -0.33 9.54 -9.28
CA PRO A 215 -1.75 9.44 -8.95
C PRO A 215 -1.95 8.89 -7.53
N ALA A 216 -3.07 9.21 -6.89
CA ALA A 216 -3.37 8.70 -5.55
C ALA A 216 -3.55 7.17 -5.58
N ASP A 217 -4.27 6.67 -6.58
CA ASP A 217 -4.45 5.24 -6.84
C ASP A 217 -3.47 4.76 -7.94
N PRO A 218 -2.64 3.73 -7.68
CA PRO A 218 -1.76 3.14 -8.69
C PRO A 218 -2.51 2.53 -9.89
N GLU A 219 -3.81 2.22 -9.75
CA GLU A 219 -4.61 1.54 -10.77
C GLU A 219 -5.20 2.49 -11.83
N ASP A 220 -5.49 3.74 -11.47
CA ASP A 220 -6.23 4.73 -12.28
C ASP A 220 -5.46 5.28 -13.49
N LEU A 221 -5.89 5.01 -14.73
CA LEU A 221 -5.27 5.51 -15.98
C LEU A 221 -5.18 7.06 -16.06
N SER A 222 -4.12 7.58 -16.69
CA SER A 222 -3.98 9.02 -16.94
C SER A 222 -4.69 9.44 -18.22
N ASP A 223 -4.94 10.74 -18.38
CA ASP A 223 -5.65 11.30 -19.55
C ASP A 223 -4.94 11.03 -20.90
N ASP A 224 -3.63 10.75 -20.88
CA ASP A 224 -2.81 10.45 -22.04
C ASP A 224 -2.59 8.94 -22.27
N GLU A 225 -3.29 8.08 -21.54
CA GLU A 225 -3.27 6.62 -21.70
C GLU A 225 -4.58 6.07 -22.29
N ASP A 226 -4.44 5.05 -23.13
CA ASP A 226 -5.55 4.17 -23.52
C ASP A 226 -5.45 2.84 -22.74
N PRO A 227 -6.58 2.25 -22.32
CA PRO A 227 -6.58 0.92 -21.71
C PRO A 227 -6.06 -0.14 -22.68
N LEU A 228 -5.44 -1.19 -22.15
CA LEU A 228 -5.03 -2.35 -22.95
C LEU A 228 -6.27 -3.09 -23.48
N THR A 229 -6.32 -3.33 -24.79
CA THR A 229 -7.38 -4.11 -25.45
C THR A 229 -7.06 -5.60 -25.44
N ASP A 230 -8.05 -6.46 -25.74
CA ASP A 230 -7.84 -7.91 -25.91
C ASP A 230 -6.70 -8.21 -26.91
N ILE A 231 -6.63 -7.44 -28.00
CA ILE A 231 -5.58 -7.56 -29.03
C ILE A 231 -4.21 -7.20 -28.46
N ASP A 232 -4.14 -6.14 -27.64
CA ASP A 232 -2.88 -5.75 -26.99
C ASP A 232 -2.38 -6.83 -26.03
N LEU A 233 -3.30 -7.43 -25.27
CA LEU A 233 -2.99 -8.50 -24.33
C LEU A 233 -2.53 -9.77 -25.05
N GLU A 234 -3.11 -10.10 -26.21
CA GLU A 234 -2.63 -11.18 -27.08
C GLU A 234 -1.22 -10.89 -27.63
N GLU A 235 -0.96 -9.66 -28.10
CA GLU A 235 0.36 -9.24 -28.61
C GLU A 235 1.44 -9.33 -27.51
N LEU A 236 1.07 -9.01 -26.27
CA LEU A 236 1.93 -9.08 -25.09
C LEU A 236 2.08 -10.50 -24.54
N GLY A 237 1.41 -11.50 -25.14
CA GLY A 237 1.45 -12.89 -24.69
C GLY A 237 0.75 -13.14 -23.35
N LEU A 238 -0.12 -12.21 -22.93
CA LEU A 238 -0.89 -12.28 -21.68
C LEU A 238 -2.25 -12.97 -21.86
N LEU A 239 -2.70 -13.15 -23.10
CA LEU A 239 -3.87 -13.94 -23.48
C LEU A 239 -3.48 -14.98 -24.54
N THR A 240 -4.07 -16.18 -24.45
CA THR A 240 -4.01 -17.14 -25.56
C THR A 240 -4.88 -16.61 -26.71
N PRO A 241 -4.40 -16.63 -27.97
CA PRO A 241 -5.18 -16.14 -29.11
C PRO A 241 -6.54 -16.83 -29.14
N ARG A 242 -7.63 -16.08 -29.26
CA ARG A 242 -8.93 -16.69 -29.56
C ARG A 242 -8.81 -17.36 -30.92
N GLY A 243 -8.73 -18.69 -30.93
CA GLY A 243 -8.85 -19.49 -32.15
C GLY A 243 -10.14 -19.11 -32.84
N GLY A 244 -10.03 -18.59 -34.07
CA GLY A 244 -11.19 -18.25 -34.88
C GLY A 244 -11.97 -19.53 -35.18
N ASP A 245 -13.20 -19.60 -34.69
CA ASP A 245 -14.20 -20.52 -35.21
C ASP A 245 -14.54 -20.06 -36.64
N GLY A 246 -14.06 -20.84 -37.62
CA GLY A 246 -14.44 -20.73 -39.03
C GLY A 246 -15.69 -21.55 -39.35
#